data_AF-B6JB21-F1
#
_entry.id   AF-B6JB21-F1
#
_cell.length_a   1.000
_cell.length_b   1.000
_cell.length_c   1.000
_cell.angle_alpha   90.00
_cell.angle_beta   90.00
_cell.angle_gamma   90.00
#
_symmetry.space_group_name_H-M   'P 1'
#
loop_
_entity.id
_entity.type
_entity.pdbx_description
1 polymer ?
#
loop_
_entity_poly.entity_id
_entity_poly.type
_entity_poly.pdbx_seq_one_letter_code
_entity_poly.pdbx_strand_id
1 'polypeptide(L)'
;MDLISTATTWIYTGIATWYGAAIVGGVLILIAERFDRRRGPSDADVRQAASRYRQHYGEHAFHVIGDHMLAASFAPDGRHRRFLKRVSAELLATAVTDEDRARAIEP
;
A
#
# COMPACT_ATOMS: atom_id res chain seq x y z
N MET A 1 54.02 -16.54 -12.38
CA MET A 1 52.56 -16.35 -12.52
C MET A 1 52.37 -15.47 -13.73
N ASP A 2 51.71 -15.98 -14.78
CA ASP A 2 51.56 -15.25 -16.04
C ASP A 2 50.61 -14.05 -15.88
N LEU A 3 50.99 -12.92 -16.48
CA LEU A 3 50.20 -11.68 -16.55
C LEU A 3 48.76 -11.93 -17.01
N ILE A 4 48.57 -12.90 -17.91
CA ILE A 4 47.27 -13.34 -18.44
C ILE A 4 46.43 -14.01 -17.33
N SER A 5 47.04 -14.84 -16.48
CA SER A 5 46.37 -15.49 -15.36
C SER A 5 45.90 -14.45 -14.33
N THR A 6 46.76 -13.50 -13.99
CA THR A 6 46.42 -12.41 -13.06
C THR A 6 45.28 -11.55 -13.60
N ALA A 7 45.36 -11.10 -14.86
CA ALA A 7 44.31 -10.30 -15.48
C ALA A 7 42.95 -11.03 -15.54
N THR A 8 42.97 -12.33 -15.87
CA THR A 8 41.76 -13.17 -15.91
C THR A 8 41.11 -13.30 -14.53
N THR A 9 41.91 -13.46 -13.47
CA THR A 9 41.41 -13.50 -12.10
C THR A 9 40.72 -12.20 -11.71
N TRP A 10 41.33 -11.04 -11.98
CA TRP A 10 40.75 -9.74 -11.66
C TRP A 10 39.41 -9.50 -12.37
N ILE A 11 39.32 -9.86 -13.65
CA ILE A 11 38.09 -9.75 -14.44
C ILE A 11 37.00 -10.65 -13.87
N TYR A 12 37.33 -11.91 -13.57
CA TYR A 12 36.38 -12.85 -12.99
C TYR A 12 35.87 -12.38 -11.62
N THR A 13 36.76 -11.89 -10.76
CA THR A 13 36.39 -11.32 -9.46
C THR A 13 35.47 -10.11 -9.62
N GLY A 14 35.79 -9.17 -10.52
CA GLY A 14 34.95 -7.99 -10.77
C GLY A 14 33.55 -8.36 -11.26
N ILE A 15 33.45 -9.31 -12.20
CA ILE A 15 32.18 -9.82 -12.71
C ILE A 15 31.39 -10.53 -11.60
N ALA A 16 32.05 -11.38 -10.80
CA ALA A 16 31.41 -12.09 -9.69
C ALA A 16 30.89 -11.11 -8.62
N THR A 17 31.64 -10.06 -8.29
CA THR A 17 31.20 -9.01 -7.38
C THR A 17 30.00 -8.25 -7.93
N TRP A 18 29.98 -7.92 -9.23
CA TRP A 18 28.85 -7.23 -9.84
C TRP A 18 27.58 -8.08 -9.80
N TYR A 19 27.65 -9.35 -10.19
CA TYR A 19 26.51 -10.26 -10.10
C TYR A 19 26.06 -10.48 -8.65
N GLY A 20 27.01 -10.61 -7.71
CA GLY A 20 26.70 -10.71 -6.28
C GLY A 20 25.93 -9.48 -5.78
N ALA A 21 26.39 -8.27 -6.13
CA ALA A 21 25.71 -7.03 -5.77
C ALA A 21 24.32 -6.91 -6.41
N ALA A 22 24.16 -7.34 -7.66
CA ALA A 22 22.87 -7.32 -8.35
C ALA A 22 21.85 -8.27 -7.69
N ILE A 23 22.28 -9.47 -7.31
CA ILE A 23 21.43 -10.45 -6.60
C ILE A 23 21.04 -9.91 -5.23
N VAL A 24 22.00 -9.43 -4.44
CA VAL A 24 21.74 -8.86 -3.11
C VAL A 24 20.82 -7.65 -3.21
N GLY A 25 21.07 -6.74 -4.16
CA GLY A 25 20.21 -5.58 -4.43
C GLY A 25 18.78 -5.98 -4.81
N GLY A 26 18.62 -6.96 -5.70
CA GLY A 26 17.31 -7.49 -6.08
C GLY A 26 16.56 -8.10 -4.89
N VAL A 27 17.24 -8.87 -4.05
CA VAL A 27 16.65 -9.47 -2.84
C VAL A 27 16.25 -8.39 -1.83
N LEU A 28 17.07 -7.36 -1.63
CA LEU A 28 16.76 -6.25 -0.73
C LEU A 28 15.53 -5.46 -1.20
N ILE A 29 15.38 -5.23 -2.51
CA ILE A 29 14.19 -4.58 -3.08
C ILE A 29 12.94 -5.42 -2.80
N LEU A 30 12.99 -6.73 -3.03
CA LEU A 30 11.86 -7.62 -2.75
C LEU A 30 11.48 -7.63 -1.26
N ILE A 31 12.46 -7.60 -0.37
CA ILE A 31 12.24 -7.51 1.08
C ILE A 31 11.62 -6.14 1.44
N ALA A 32 12.17 -5.05 0.91
CA ALA A 32 11.67 -3.70 1.15
C ALA A 32 10.23 -3.55 0.65
N GLU A 33 9.92 -4.02 -0.55
CA GLU A 33 8.55 -4.06 -1.08
C GLU A 33 7.62 -4.90 -0.21
N ARG A 34 8.09 -6.06 0.30
CA ARG A 34 7.29 -6.92 1.19
C ARG A 34 7.00 -6.23 2.52
N PHE A 35 7.96 -5.51 3.09
CA PHE A 35 7.77 -4.73 4.31
C PHE A 35 6.86 -3.53 4.09
N ASP A 36 7.02 -2.83 2.97
CA ASP A 36 6.16 -1.70 2.64
C ASP A 36 4.72 -2.16 2.39
N ARG A 37 4.50 -3.27 1.67
CA ARG A 37 3.18 -3.90 1.52
C ARG A 37 2.50 -4.25 2.86
N ARG A 38 3.27 -4.45 3.94
CA ARG A 38 2.76 -4.70 5.31
C ARG A 38 2.49 -3.42 6.10
N ARG A 39 3.09 -2.27 5.74
CA ARG A 39 2.68 -0.97 6.27
C ARG A 39 1.29 -0.65 5.72
N GLY A 40 0.29 -0.99 6.54
CA GLY A 40 -1.08 -0.54 6.34
C GLY A 40 -1.15 0.98 6.41
N PRO A 41 -2.17 1.58 5.80
CA PRO A 41 -2.35 3.03 5.86
C PRO A 41 -2.58 3.48 7.29
N SER A 42 -1.97 4.60 7.69
CA SER A 42 -2.08 5.16 9.04
C SER A 42 -3.52 5.60 9.34
N ASP A 43 -3.95 5.44 10.59
CA ASP A 43 -5.29 5.84 11.04
C ASP A 43 -5.49 7.36 10.90
N ALA A 44 -4.42 8.14 11.07
CA ALA A 44 -4.46 9.60 10.86
C ALA A 44 -4.78 9.95 9.40
N ASP A 45 -4.14 9.26 8.45
CA ASP A 45 -4.36 9.47 7.02
C ASP A 45 -5.77 9.05 6.61
N VAL A 46 -6.27 7.95 7.18
CA VAL A 46 -7.65 7.46 6.95
C VAL A 46 -8.67 8.50 7.43
N ARG A 47 -8.52 9.03 8.65
CA ARG A 47 -9.42 10.07 9.19
C ARG A 47 -9.37 11.36 8.39
N GLN A 48 -8.17 11.79 8.01
CA GLN A 48 -8.00 12.99 7.19
C GLN A 48 -8.64 12.82 5.81
N ALA A 49 -8.46 11.66 5.18
CA ALA A 49 -9.10 11.35 3.90
C ALA A 49 -10.62 11.31 4.03
N ALA A 50 -11.18 10.61 5.03
CA ALA A 50 -12.62 10.58 5.27
C ALA A 50 -13.20 11.99 5.47
N SER A 51 -12.50 12.85 6.22
CA SER A 51 -12.87 14.25 6.39
C SER A 51 -12.92 15.00 5.05
N ARG A 52 -11.89 14.86 4.21
CA ARG A 52 -11.85 15.47 2.87
C ARG A 52 -12.95 14.95 1.96
N TYR A 53 -13.24 13.65 2.00
CA TYR A 53 -14.34 13.06 1.22
C TYR A 53 -15.68 13.69 1.60
N ARG A 54 -15.96 13.89 2.90
CA ARG A 54 -17.18 14.59 3.33
C ARG A 54 -17.20 16.05 2.92
N GLN A 55 -16.08 16.76 3.08
CA GLN A 55 -16.00 18.17 2.70
C GLN A 55 -16.24 18.38 1.20
N HIS A 56 -15.76 17.46 0.36
CA HIS A 56 -15.82 17.62 -1.09
C HIS A 56 -17.08 17.00 -1.71
N TYR A 57 -17.50 15.83 -1.24
CA TYR A 57 -18.62 15.07 -1.83
C TYR A 57 -19.89 15.07 -0.97
N GLY A 58 -19.85 15.60 0.26
CA GLY A 58 -21.02 15.72 1.13
C GLY A 58 -21.71 14.39 1.37
N GLU A 59 -23.03 14.37 1.13
CA GLU A 59 -23.89 13.19 1.25
C GLU A 59 -23.55 12.08 0.25
N HIS A 60 -22.93 12.42 -0.88
CA HIS A 60 -22.52 11.45 -1.90
C HIS A 60 -21.18 10.78 -1.62
N ALA A 61 -20.49 11.14 -0.53
CA ALA A 61 -19.17 10.62 -0.19
C ALA A 61 -19.14 9.08 -0.14
N PHE A 62 -20.22 8.44 0.31
CA PHE A 62 -20.30 6.98 0.38
C PHE A 62 -20.46 6.30 -1.00
N HIS A 63 -21.17 6.93 -1.94
CA HIS A 63 -21.32 6.41 -3.28
C HIS A 63 -20.01 6.55 -4.07
N VAL A 64 -19.40 7.74 -4.01
CA VAL A 64 -18.15 8.05 -4.71
C VAL A 64 -16.99 7.17 -4.22
N ILE A 65 -16.90 6.91 -2.91
CA ILE A 65 -15.85 6.00 -2.42
C ILE A 65 -16.07 4.56 -2.88
N GLY A 66 -17.33 4.14 -3.10
CA GLY A 66 -17.67 2.86 -3.72
C GLY A 66 -17.13 2.75 -5.15
N ASP A 67 -17.34 3.78 -5.97
CA ASP A 67 -16.82 3.85 -7.35
C ASP A 67 -15.29 3.86 -7.38
N HIS A 68 -14.66 4.63 -6.49
CA HIS A 68 -13.20 4.61 -6.35
C HIS A 68 -12.68 3.25 -5.90
N MET A 69 -13.43 2.51 -5.08
CA MET A 69 -13.05 1.17 -4.65
C MET A 69 -13.18 0.15 -5.79
N LEU A 70 -14.17 0.33 -6.69
CA LEU A 70 -14.30 -0.44 -7.93
C LEU A 70 -13.11 -0.15 -8.85
N ALA A 71 -12.75 1.12 -9.05
CA ALA A 71 -11.57 1.51 -9.82
C ALA A 71 -10.27 0.92 -9.22
N ALA A 72 -10.14 0.95 -7.89
CA ALA A 72 -9.00 0.38 -7.18
C ALA A 72 -8.89 -1.15 -7.27
N SER A 73 -9.95 -1.85 -7.70
CA SER A 73 -9.90 -3.30 -7.90
C SER A 73 -9.07 -3.71 -9.12
N PHE A 74 -8.86 -2.79 -10.06
CA PHE A 74 -8.03 -2.98 -11.24
C PHE A 74 -6.55 -2.60 -10.99
N ALA A 75 -6.21 -2.05 -9.83
CA ALA A 75 -4.83 -1.75 -9.48
C ALA A 75 -4.05 -3.05 -9.23
N PRO A 76 -2.78 -3.15 -9.67
CA PRO A 76 -1.95 -4.33 -9.46
C PRO A 76 -1.65 -4.58 -7.97
N ASP A 77 -1.81 -3.57 -7.10
CA ASP A 77 -1.60 -3.67 -5.67
C ASP A 77 -2.89 -3.48 -4.84
N GLY A 78 -3.10 -4.38 -3.86
CA GLY A 78 -4.25 -4.30 -2.96
C GLY A 78 -4.15 -3.17 -1.91
N ARG A 79 -3.08 -2.37 -1.91
CA ARG A 79 -2.83 -1.33 -0.91
C ARG A 79 -3.86 -0.22 -1.01
N HIS A 80 -4.09 0.30 -2.22
CA HIS A 80 -5.06 1.36 -2.45
C HIS A 80 -6.48 0.91 -2.08
N ARG A 81 -6.86 -0.31 -2.48
CA ARG A 81 -8.13 -0.91 -2.08
C ARG A 81 -8.27 -1.08 -0.56
N ARG A 82 -7.22 -1.51 0.14
CA ARG A 82 -7.21 -1.59 1.61
C ARG A 82 -7.39 -0.23 2.26
N PHE A 83 -6.75 0.81 1.72
CA PHE A 83 -6.92 2.19 2.20
C PHE A 83 -8.36 2.66 2.03
N LEU A 84 -8.93 2.56 0.84
CA LEU A 84 -10.31 2.96 0.56
C LEU A 84 -11.32 2.19 1.42
N LYS A 85 -11.07 0.90 1.69
CA LYS A 85 -11.89 0.10 2.60
C LYS A 85 -11.86 0.65 4.05
N ARG A 86 -10.72 1.15 4.52
CA ARG A 86 -10.65 1.79 5.85
C ARG A 86 -11.32 3.15 5.87
N VAL A 87 -11.17 3.93 4.81
CA VAL A 87 -11.85 5.24 4.66
C VAL A 87 -13.37 5.06 4.58
N SER A 88 -13.87 4.04 3.88
CA SER A 88 -15.31 3.77 3.82
C SER A 88 -15.87 3.35 5.18
N ALA A 89 -15.13 2.55 5.94
CA ALA A 89 -15.49 2.20 7.32
C ALA A 89 -15.53 3.43 8.24
N GLU A 90 -14.56 4.35 8.10
CA GLU A 90 -14.53 5.60 8.86
C GLU A 90 -15.71 6.51 8.52
N LEU A 91 -16.06 6.61 7.23
CA LEU A 91 -17.24 7.35 6.77
C LEU A 91 -18.55 6.76 7.32
N LEU A 92 -18.68 5.43 7.33
CA LEU A 92 -19.84 4.74 7.93
C LEU A 92 -19.92 4.96 9.44
N ALA A 93 -18.80 4.85 10.15
CA ALA A 93 -18.75 5.01 11.60
C ALA A 93 -19.18 6.40 12.06
N THR A 94 -19.03 7.41 11.21
CA THR A 94 -19.46 8.78 11.48
C THR A 94 -20.81 9.16 10.85
N ALA A 95 -21.31 8.38 9.89
CA ALA A 95 -22.64 8.57 9.31
C ALA A 95 -23.74 7.86 10.12
N VAL A 96 -23.43 6.71 10.74
CA VAL A 96 -24.34 6.03 11.67
C VAL A 96 -24.30 6.78 13.00
N THR A 97 -25.35 7.52 13.30
CA THR A 97 -25.50 8.16 14.61
C THR A 97 -25.72 7.09 15.69
N ASP A 98 -25.39 7.38 16.94
CA ASP A 98 -25.67 6.45 18.06
C ASP A 98 -27.17 6.16 18.19
N GLU A 99 -28.05 7.05 17.72
CA GLU A 99 -29.50 6.84 17.61
C GLU A 99 -29.87 5.76 16.58
N ASP A 100 -29.26 5.78 15.39
CA ASP A 100 -29.47 4.73 14.36
C ASP A 100 -28.97 3.37 14.85
N ARG A 101 -27.86 3.38 15.59
CA ARG A 101 -27.29 2.17 16.19
C ARG A 101 -28.17 1.62 17.32
N ALA A 102 -28.77 2.49 18.14
CA ALA A 102 -29.71 2.09 19.18
C ALA A 102 -31.01 1.48 18.60
N ARG A 103 -31.55 2.08 17.54
CA ARG A 103 -32.78 1.61 16.88
C ARG A 103 -32.65 0.24 16.20
N ALA A 104 -31.45 -0.09 15.72
CA ALA A 104 -31.18 -1.38 15.08
C ALA A 104 -31.03 -2.56 16.07
N ILE A 105 -30.89 -2.26 17.37
CA ILE A 105 -30.73 -3.25 18.44
C ILE A 105 -32.06 -3.52 19.17
N GLU A 106 -33.10 -2.71 18.94
CA GLU A 106 -34.45 -2.99 19.43
C GLU A 106 -35.09 -4.15 18.61
N PRO A 107 -35.56 -5.23 19.27
CA PRO A 107 -36.10 -6.43 18.62
C PRO A 107 -37.48 -6.25 18.00
#